data_AF-A0A8J6IWQ8-F1
#
_entry.id   AF-A0A8J6IWQ8-F1
#
_cell.length_a   1.000
_cell.length_b   1.000
_cell.length_c   1.000
_cell.angle_alpha   90.00
_cell.angle_beta   90.00
_cell.angle_gamma   90.00
#
_symmetry.space_group_name_H-M   'P 1'
#
loop_
_entity.id
_entity.type
_entity.pdbx_description
1 polymer ?
#
loop_
_entity_poly.entity_id
_entity_poly.type
_entity_poly.pdbx_seq_one_letter_code
_entity_poly.pdbx_strand_id
1 'polypeptide(L)'
;LSKDDDLQGESASIANQRDMLEKYCEKQGWEVVAVYQDDGFTGLNMERPDLQRMLRAIERRQINLVITKDLSRLGRNYLQTGHLIEDFFPRNGVRYIAMNDGIDTLRDNNDIAPFKNILNEMYSKDISKKVHSSYLLKAQKGQFTGCLAPFGYRKDPEDKNHLLIDEETAPIVRLIFGYALNGHGPNYIRRRLE
;
A
#
# COMPACT_ATOMS: atom_id res chain seq x y z
N LEU A 1 12.75 -30.09 19.74
CA LEU A 1 13.88 -30.71 19.03
C LEU A 1 13.30 -31.52 17.87
N SER A 2 13.70 -31.21 16.64
CA SER A 2 14.09 -32.20 15.62
C SER A 2 14.61 -31.41 14.41
N LYS A 3 15.90 -31.09 14.48
CA LYS A 3 16.78 -31.19 13.32
C LYS A 3 17.02 -32.68 13.15
N ASP A 4 16.78 -33.19 11.95
CA ASP A 4 17.41 -34.34 11.30
C ASP A 4 16.43 -34.82 10.22
N ASP A 5 16.60 -34.28 9.03
CA ASP A 5 16.34 -34.92 7.72
C ASP A 5 16.86 -33.95 6.65
N ASP A 6 18.17 -33.72 6.73
CA ASP A 6 18.96 -33.13 5.66
C ASP A 6 19.55 -34.32 4.88
N LEU A 7 19.41 -34.30 3.55
CA LEU A 7 19.96 -35.19 2.52
C LEU A 7 18.98 -36.21 1.87
N GLN A 8 18.68 -35.94 0.58
CA GLN A 8 18.23 -36.86 -0.50
C GLN A 8 16.72 -36.96 -0.86
N GLY A 9 15.90 -35.92 -0.66
CA GLY A 9 14.47 -35.94 -1.02
C GLY A 9 13.94 -34.88 -2.01
N GLU A 10 14.73 -33.90 -2.44
CA GLU A 10 14.21 -32.73 -3.18
C GLU A 10 13.68 -33.05 -4.59
N SER A 11 14.26 -34.03 -5.28
CA SER A 11 13.96 -34.30 -6.69
C SER A 11 12.56 -34.88 -6.94
N ALA A 12 11.99 -35.65 -6.00
CA ALA A 12 10.68 -36.28 -6.20
C ALA A 12 9.52 -35.30 -5.96
N SER A 13 9.66 -34.42 -4.96
CA SER A 13 8.59 -33.49 -4.58
C SER A 13 8.38 -32.37 -5.61
N ILE A 14 9.45 -31.85 -6.20
CA ILE A 14 9.36 -30.79 -7.22
C ILE A 14 8.89 -31.36 -8.56
N ALA A 15 9.42 -32.52 -8.96
CA ALA A 15 8.98 -33.21 -10.17
C ALA A 15 7.47 -33.55 -10.11
N ASN A 16 6.98 -34.04 -8.97
CA ASN A 16 5.55 -34.31 -8.78
C ASN A 16 4.69 -33.05 -8.83
N GLN A 17 5.18 -31.92 -8.32
CA GLN A 17 4.47 -30.64 -8.40
C GLN A 17 4.38 -30.17 -9.85
N ARG A 18 5.47 -30.28 -10.60
CA ARG A 18 5.53 -29.94 -12.01
C ARG A 18 4.56 -30.80 -12.83
N ASP A 19 4.62 -32.12 -12.68
CA ASP A 19 3.75 -33.07 -13.38
C ASP A 19 2.26 -32.80 -13.08
N MET A 20 1.93 -32.46 -11.84
CA MET A 20 0.57 -32.07 -11.45
C MET A 20 0.08 -30.81 -12.19
N LEU A 21 0.94 -29.78 -12.29
CA LEU A 21 0.62 -28.53 -12.96
C LEU A 21 0.54 -28.71 -14.49
N GLU A 22 1.48 -29.45 -15.09
CA GLU A 22 1.50 -29.73 -16.52
C GLU A 22 0.25 -30.51 -16.94
N LYS A 23 -0.11 -31.58 -16.21
CA LYS A 23 -1.36 -32.32 -16.44
C LYS A 23 -2.60 -31.45 -16.30
N TYR A 24 -2.58 -30.47 -15.41
CA TYR A 24 -3.69 -29.53 -15.27
C TYR A 24 -3.80 -28.62 -16.49
N CYS A 25 -2.68 -28.06 -16.96
CA CYS A 25 -2.62 -27.27 -18.19
C CYS A 25 -3.10 -28.08 -19.41
N GLU A 26 -2.63 -29.32 -19.58
CA GLU A 26 -3.03 -30.21 -20.66
C GLU A 26 -4.54 -30.46 -20.66
N LYS A 27 -5.13 -30.75 -19.49
CA LYS A 27 -6.59 -30.95 -19.35
C LYS A 27 -7.41 -29.72 -19.72
N GLN A 28 -6.86 -28.51 -19.53
CA GLN A 28 -7.52 -27.26 -19.90
C GLN A 28 -7.20 -26.80 -21.33
N GLY A 29 -6.29 -27.51 -22.03
CA GLY A 29 -5.81 -27.12 -23.37
C GLY A 29 -4.89 -25.90 -23.36
N TRP A 30 -4.16 -25.66 -22.26
CA TRP A 30 -3.22 -24.55 -22.14
C TRP A 30 -1.79 -24.98 -22.47
N GLU A 31 -1.08 -24.13 -23.20
CA GLU A 31 0.34 -24.34 -23.55
C GLU A 31 1.26 -23.85 -22.44
N VAL A 32 2.20 -24.70 -22.02
CA VAL A 32 3.22 -24.36 -21.03
C VAL A 32 4.40 -23.68 -21.72
N VAL A 33 4.43 -22.34 -21.66
CA VAL A 33 5.49 -21.53 -22.30
C VAL A 33 6.83 -21.60 -21.54
N ALA A 34 6.77 -21.61 -20.22
CA ALA A 34 7.96 -21.64 -19.36
C ALA A 34 7.63 -22.20 -17.98
N VAL A 35 8.61 -22.86 -17.36
CA VAL A 35 8.58 -23.29 -15.97
C VAL A 35 9.61 -22.47 -15.20
N TYR A 36 9.18 -21.87 -14.10
CA TYR A 36 10.01 -21.03 -13.22
C TYR A 36 10.21 -21.76 -11.89
N GLN A 37 11.46 -21.98 -11.50
CA GLN A 37 11.84 -22.72 -10.30
C GLN A 37 12.99 -22.00 -9.58
N ASP A 38 12.74 -21.60 -8.33
CA ASP A 38 13.72 -20.98 -7.46
C ASP A 38 14.13 -21.96 -6.35
N ASP A 39 15.24 -22.70 -6.56
CA ASP A 39 15.79 -23.62 -5.55
C ASP A 39 16.66 -22.85 -4.53
N GLY A 40 16.51 -23.15 -3.24
CA GLY A 40 17.33 -22.56 -2.17
C GLY A 40 16.96 -21.12 -1.76
N PHE A 41 15.91 -20.53 -2.33
CA PHE A 41 15.44 -19.19 -1.94
C PHE A 41 14.32 -19.26 -0.90
N THR A 42 14.42 -18.45 0.15
CA THR A 42 13.33 -18.33 1.12
C THR A 42 12.12 -17.66 0.48
N GLY A 43 10.90 -18.16 0.74
CA GLY A 43 9.67 -17.56 0.22
C GLY A 43 9.37 -16.14 0.74
N LEU A 44 10.18 -15.61 1.67
CA LEU A 44 10.11 -14.22 2.12
C LEU A 44 10.87 -13.26 1.19
N ASN A 45 11.80 -13.78 0.39
CA ASN A 45 12.60 -12.98 -0.53
C ASN A 45 11.92 -12.94 -1.92
N MET A 46 11.74 -11.72 -2.45
CA MET A 46 11.26 -11.50 -3.83
C MET A 46 12.39 -11.28 -4.83
N GLU A 47 13.65 -11.22 -4.37
CA GLU A 47 14.84 -11.25 -5.23
C GLU A 47 15.16 -12.68 -5.68
N ARG A 48 14.12 -13.37 -6.13
CA ARG A 48 14.16 -14.71 -6.67
C ARG A 48 14.43 -14.62 -8.17
N PRO A 49 15.55 -15.15 -8.69
CA PRO A 49 15.95 -14.98 -10.09
C PRO A 49 14.86 -15.40 -11.08
N ASP A 50 14.19 -16.52 -10.81
CA ASP A 50 13.19 -17.10 -11.69
C ASP A 50 11.84 -16.41 -11.56
N LEU A 51 11.46 -15.99 -10.35
CA LEU A 51 10.34 -15.07 -10.16
C LEU A 51 10.54 -13.76 -10.94
N GLN A 52 11.71 -13.14 -10.86
CA GLN A 52 12.01 -11.91 -11.60
C GLN A 52 11.99 -12.14 -13.11
N ARG A 53 12.46 -13.30 -13.58
CA ARG A 53 12.36 -13.71 -14.99
C ARG A 53 10.91 -13.83 -15.43
N MET A 54 10.03 -14.42 -14.61
CA MET A 54 8.59 -14.51 -14.86
C MET A 54 7.94 -13.12 -14.94
N LEU A 55 8.22 -12.23 -13.98
CA LEU A 55 7.68 -10.87 -13.99
C LEU A 55 8.07 -10.10 -15.25
N ARG A 56 9.33 -10.21 -15.69
CA ARG A 56 9.78 -9.60 -16.96
C ARG A 56 9.11 -10.22 -18.19
N ALA A 57 8.84 -11.53 -18.18
CA ALA A 57 8.11 -12.18 -19.27
C ALA A 57 6.65 -11.69 -19.35
N ILE A 58 6.03 -11.42 -18.20
CA ILE A 58 4.70 -10.79 -18.10
C ILE A 58 4.72 -9.37 -18.67
N GLU A 59 5.69 -8.55 -18.28
CA GLU A 59 5.83 -7.18 -18.79
C GLU A 59 6.02 -7.16 -20.32
N ARG A 60 6.72 -8.15 -20.87
CA ARG A 60 6.89 -8.36 -22.31
C ARG A 60 5.68 -9.00 -22.99
N ARG A 61 4.59 -9.26 -22.25
CA ARG A 61 3.36 -9.91 -22.71
C ARG A 61 3.58 -11.29 -23.35
N GLN A 62 4.60 -12.01 -22.88
CA GLN A 62 4.92 -13.35 -23.37
C GLN A 62 4.06 -14.44 -22.72
N ILE A 63 3.50 -14.15 -21.55
CA ILE A 63 2.62 -15.05 -20.80
C ILE A 63 1.38 -14.28 -20.32
N ASN A 64 0.24 -14.96 -20.30
CA ASN A 64 -1.07 -14.43 -19.90
C ASN A 64 -1.70 -15.22 -18.73
N LEU A 65 -1.04 -16.28 -18.28
CA LEU A 65 -1.50 -17.16 -17.22
C LEU A 65 -0.31 -17.58 -16.35
N VAL A 66 -0.48 -17.50 -15.04
CA VAL A 66 0.47 -18.02 -14.05
C VAL A 66 -0.27 -19.00 -13.15
N ILE A 67 0.28 -20.21 -13.01
CA ILE A 67 -0.29 -21.25 -12.15
C ILE A 67 0.74 -21.66 -11.11
N THR A 68 0.32 -21.74 -9.86
CA THR A 68 1.11 -22.28 -8.76
C THR A 68 0.32 -23.38 -8.05
N LYS A 69 1.05 -24.26 -7.35
CA LYS A 69 0.43 -25.25 -6.46
C LYS A 69 -0.32 -24.56 -5.33
N ASP A 70 0.34 -23.61 -4.68
CA ASP A 70 -0.15 -22.87 -3.53
C ASP A 70 0.46 -21.47 -3.50
N LEU A 71 -0.22 -20.52 -2.86
CA LEU A 71 0.19 -19.11 -2.71
C LEU A 71 1.61 -18.95 -2.18
N SER A 72 2.05 -19.89 -1.34
CA SER A 72 3.39 -19.85 -0.76
C SER A 72 4.51 -19.91 -1.80
N ARG A 73 4.21 -20.43 -3.02
CA ARG A 73 5.13 -20.46 -4.17
C ARG A 73 5.29 -19.10 -4.81
N LEU A 74 4.24 -18.28 -4.86
CA LEU A 74 4.34 -16.91 -5.34
C LEU A 74 5.07 -16.02 -4.34
N GLY A 75 4.85 -16.23 -3.04
CA GLY A 75 5.60 -15.58 -1.97
C GLY A 75 4.88 -15.66 -0.63
N ARG A 76 5.65 -15.70 0.46
CA ARG A 76 5.15 -15.69 1.86
C ARG A 76 4.93 -14.29 2.40
N ASN A 77 5.44 -13.26 1.73
CA ASN A 77 5.15 -11.87 2.08
C ASN A 77 3.75 -11.52 1.56
N TYR A 78 2.75 -11.59 2.46
CA TYR A 78 1.35 -11.35 2.13
C TYR A 78 1.13 -10.03 1.38
N LEU A 79 1.87 -8.99 1.72
CA LEU A 79 1.72 -7.70 1.08
C LEU A 79 2.18 -7.72 -0.38
N GLN A 80 3.37 -8.26 -0.63
CA GLN A 80 3.96 -8.27 -1.96
C GLN A 80 3.23 -9.27 -2.88
N THR A 81 2.88 -10.44 -2.34
CA THR A 81 2.06 -11.43 -3.04
C THR A 81 0.67 -10.86 -3.37
N GLY A 82 0.04 -10.15 -2.43
CA GLY A 82 -1.22 -9.46 -2.66
C GLY A 82 -1.13 -8.41 -3.76
N HIS A 83 -0.07 -7.59 -3.77
CA HIS A 83 0.17 -6.60 -4.82
C HIS A 83 0.33 -7.27 -6.21
N LEU A 84 1.01 -8.42 -6.27
CA LEU A 84 1.14 -9.15 -7.54
C LEU A 84 -0.20 -9.64 -8.06
N ILE A 85 -1.03 -10.22 -7.18
CA ILE A 85 -2.33 -10.82 -7.53
C ILE A 85 -3.39 -9.77 -7.86
N GLU A 86 -3.46 -8.69 -7.10
CA GLU A 86 -4.54 -7.68 -7.20
C GLU A 86 -4.22 -6.52 -8.15
N ASP A 87 -2.95 -6.16 -8.33
CA ASP A 87 -2.56 -5.03 -9.19
C ASP A 87 -1.72 -5.48 -10.39
N PHE A 88 -0.57 -6.11 -10.14
CA PHE A 88 0.39 -6.39 -11.22
C PHE A 88 -0.15 -7.35 -12.29
N PHE A 89 -0.72 -8.50 -11.90
CA PHE A 89 -1.26 -9.46 -12.88
C PHE A 89 -2.47 -8.90 -13.63
N PRO A 90 -3.51 -8.33 -12.98
CA PRO A 90 -4.65 -7.76 -13.69
C PRO A 90 -4.27 -6.62 -14.62
N ARG A 91 -3.35 -5.73 -14.20
CA ARG A 91 -2.87 -4.61 -15.01
C ARG A 91 -2.12 -5.05 -16.27
N ASN A 92 -1.46 -6.21 -16.22
CA ASN A 92 -0.79 -6.81 -17.38
C ASN A 92 -1.67 -7.81 -18.15
N GLY A 93 -2.95 -7.97 -17.77
CA GLY A 93 -3.87 -8.92 -18.41
C GLY A 93 -3.52 -10.39 -18.14
N VAL A 94 -2.86 -10.66 -17.02
CA VAL A 94 -2.46 -12.01 -16.60
C VAL A 94 -3.46 -12.56 -15.60
N ARG A 95 -3.92 -13.80 -15.84
CA ARG A 95 -4.69 -14.58 -14.88
C ARG A 95 -3.74 -15.35 -13.97
N TYR A 96 -3.96 -15.29 -12.68
CA TYR A 96 -3.28 -16.09 -11.67
C TYR A 96 -4.21 -17.17 -11.09
N ILE A 97 -3.67 -18.39 -10.96
CA ILE A 97 -4.35 -19.56 -10.36
C ILE A 97 -3.43 -20.17 -9.29
N ALA A 98 -3.96 -20.39 -8.08
CA ALA A 98 -3.34 -21.22 -7.06
C ALA A 98 -4.24 -22.42 -6.78
N MET A 99 -3.77 -23.63 -7.13
CA MET A 99 -4.62 -24.83 -7.16
C MET A 99 -5.14 -25.24 -5.77
N ASN A 100 -4.28 -25.27 -4.77
CA ASN A 100 -4.64 -25.74 -3.43
C ASN A 100 -5.43 -24.71 -2.63
N ASP A 101 -5.18 -23.42 -2.86
CA ASP A 101 -5.88 -22.33 -2.19
C ASP A 101 -7.22 -21.98 -2.86
N GLY A 102 -7.54 -22.64 -3.99
CA GLY A 102 -8.78 -22.38 -4.73
C GLY A 102 -8.86 -20.98 -5.32
N ILE A 103 -7.72 -20.31 -5.51
CA ILE A 103 -7.66 -18.95 -6.03
C ILE A 103 -7.57 -18.99 -7.55
N ASP A 104 -8.43 -18.22 -8.20
CA ASP A 104 -8.45 -18.04 -9.63
C ASP A 104 -8.91 -16.61 -9.95
N THR A 105 -7.98 -15.69 -10.16
CA THR A 105 -8.25 -14.25 -10.39
C THR A 105 -9.31 -13.91 -11.46
N LEU A 106 -9.66 -14.85 -12.34
CA LEU A 106 -10.75 -14.69 -13.31
C LEU A 106 -12.15 -14.94 -12.70
N ARG A 107 -12.25 -15.74 -11.64
CA ARG A 107 -13.49 -16.10 -10.96
C ARG A 107 -13.80 -15.10 -9.85
N ASP A 108 -15.06 -14.70 -9.73
CA ASP A 108 -15.51 -13.75 -8.69
C ASP A 108 -15.37 -14.29 -7.26
N ASN A 109 -15.40 -15.62 -7.08
CA ASN A 109 -15.39 -16.27 -5.77
C ASN A 109 -13.98 -16.63 -5.30
N ASN A 110 -13.06 -15.67 -5.38
CA ASN A 110 -11.70 -15.83 -4.87
C ASN A 110 -11.65 -15.50 -3.39
N ASP A 111 -11.13 -16.43 -2.59
CA ASP A 111 -10.86 -16.22 -1.17
C ASP A 111 -9.56 -15.39 -0.96
N ILE A 112 -9.49 -14.23 -1.63
CA ILE A 112 -8.43 -13.24 -1.55
C ILE A 112 -8.85 -12.01 -0.73
N ALA A 113 -10.02 -12.09 -0.07
CA ALA A 113 -10.56 -11.04 0.78
C ALA A 113 -9.56 -10.52 1.84
N PRO A 114 -8.74 -11.37 2.49
CA PRO A 114 -7.72 -10.89 3.42
C PRO A 114 -6.68 -9.96 2.76
N PHE A 115 -6.27 -10.24 1.52
CA PHE A 115 -5.32 -9.40 0.78
C PHE A 115 -5.94 -8.06 0.41
N LYS A 116 -7.18 -8.07 -0.09
CA LYS A 116 -7.92 -6.84 -0.43
C LYS A 116 -8.03 -5.90 0.76
N ASN A 117 -8.33 -6.43 1.94
CA ASN A 117 -8.44 -5.63 3.16
C ASN A 117 -7.11 -4.99 3.55
N ILE A 118 -6.02 -5.76 3.56
CA ILE A 118 -4.67 -5.26 3.90
C ILE A 118 -4.22 -4.20 2.88
N LEU A 119 -4.43 -4.45 1.59
CA LEU A 119 -4.06 -3.49 0.54
C LEU A 119 -4.86 -2.20 0.64
N ASN A 120 -6.18 -2.28 0.88
CA ASN A 120 -7.03 -1.10 1.07
C ASN A 120 -6.59 -0.27 2.29
N GLU A 121 -6.25 -0.92 3.41
CA GLU A 121 -5.72 -0.24 4.59
C GLU A 121 -4.40 0.48 4.27
N MET A 122 -3.51 -0.17 3.53
CA MET A 122 -2.25 0.42 3.12
C MET A 122 -2.41 1.59 2.17
N TYR A 123 -3.24 1.47 1.14
CA TYR A 123 -3.55 2.59 0.24
C TYR A 123 -4.11 3.78 1.02
N SER A 124 -5.01 3.53 1.97
CA SER A 124 -5.56 4.57 2.84
C SER A 124 -4.48 5.24 3.71
N LYS A 125 -3.55 4.46 4.25
CA LYS A 125 -2.43 4.96 5.07
C LYS A 125 -1.43 5.79 4.26
N ASP A 126 -1.12 5.36 3.04
CA ASP A 126 -0.21 6.10 2.15
C ASP A 126 -0.83 7.41 1.65
N ILE A 127 -2.12 7.41 1.31
CA ILE A 127 -2.86 8.65 1.01
C ILE A 127 -2.81 9.59 2.21
N SER A 128 -3.09 9.08 3.41
CA SER A 128 -3.06 9.88 4.65
C SER A 128 -1.68 10.50 4.90
N LYS A 129 -0.60 9.74 4.72
CA LYS A 129 0.77 10.25 4.81
C LYS A 129 1.03 11.35 3.79
N LYS A 130 0.70 11.14 2.52
CA LYS A 130 0.90 12.14 1.45
C LYS A 130 0.14 13.43 1.72
N VAL A 131 -1.12 13.31 2.16
CA VAL A 131 -1.95 14.46 2.55
C VAL A 131 -1.31 15.21 3.70
N HIS A 132 -0.90 14.51 4.77
CA HIS A 132 -0.23 15.12 5.91
C HIS A 132 1.07 15.83 5.51
N SER A 133 1.92 15.18 4.70
CA SER A 133 3.14 15.79 4.17
C SER A 133 2.87 17.04 3.33
N SER A 134 1.79 17.04 2.53
CA SER A 134 1.37 18.23 1.77
C SER A 134 0.97 19.39 2.69
N TYR A 135 0.19 19.12 3.74
CA TYR A 135 -0.17 20.14 4.73
C TYR A 135 1.05 20.66 5.50
N LEU A 136 1.98 19.78 5.88
CA LEU A 136 3.21 20.17 6.56
C LEU A 136 4.07 21.10 5.69
N LEU A 137 4.22 20.77 4.40
CA LEU A 137 4.96 21.62 3.46
C LEU A 137 4.32 23.00 3.31
N LYS A 138 2.98 23.07 3.25
CA LYS A 138 2.26 24.35 3.22
C LYS A 138 2.49 25.14 4.52
N ALA A 139 2.40 24.48 5.68
CA ALA A 139 2.66 25.11 6.97
C ALA A 139 4.09 25.65 7.08
N GLN A 140 5.10 24.91 6.61
CA GLN A 140 6.51 25.38 6.56
C GLN A 140 6.69 26.61 5.67
N LYS A 141 5.89 26.76 4.62
CA LYS A 141 5.86 27.94 3.75
C LYS A 141 5.04 29.10 4.34
N GLY A 142 4.53 28.97 5.56
CA GLY A 142 3.66 29.95 6.20
C GLY A 142 2.27 30.05 5.55
N GLN A 143 1.89 29.07 4.72
CA GLN A 143 0.62 29.07 4.02
C GLN A 143 -0.50 28.55 4.94
N PHE A 144 -1.59 29.31 5.00
CA PHE A 144 -2.79 28.95 5.72
C PHE A 144 -3.68 28.01 4.90
N THR A 145 -4.11 26.91 5.49
CA THR A 145 -4.93 25.91 4.78
C THR A 145 -6.33 25.73 5.36
N GLY A 146 -6.71 26.54 6.36
CA GLY A 146 -8.02 26.47 6.99
C GLY A 146 -9.13 27.13 6.17
N CYS A 147 -10.37 26.71 6.41
CA CYS A 147 -11.53 27.31 5.75
C CYS A 147 -11.85 28.72 6.30
N LEU A 148 -11.77 28.89 7.62
CA LEU A 148 -12.06 30.14 8.32
C LEU A 148 -10.76 30.76 8.87
N ALA A 149 -10.55 32.05 8.64
CA ALA A 149 -9.40 32.75 9.22
C ALA A 149 -9.53 32.83 10.76
N PRO A 150 -8.42 32.65 11.52
CA PRO A 150 -8.43 32.87 12.96
C PRO A 150 -8.80 34.32 13.31
N PHE A 151 -9.44 34.52 14.47
CA PHE A 151 -9.77 35.85 14.97
C PHE A 151 -8.51 36.75 15.09
N GLY A 152 -8.60 38.01 14.67
CA GLY A 152 -7.45 38.91 14.52
C GLY A 152 -6.78 38.87 13.13
N TYR A 153 -7.22 37.96 12.26
CA TYR A 153 -6.73 37.82 10.89
C TYR A 153 -7.89 37.72 9.91
N ARG A 154 -7.64 38.14 8.68
CA ARG A 154 -8.54 37.97 7.53
C ARG A 154 -7.82 37.23 6.42
N LYS A 155 -8.56 36.52 5.58
CA LYS A 155 -7.96 35.94 4.37
C LYS A 155 -7.57 37.05 3.41
N ASP A 156 -6.42 36.90 2.77
CA ASP A 156 -6.07 37.74 1.63
C ASP A 156 -7.08 37.50 0.50
N PRO A 157 -7.72 38.56 -0.06
CA PRO A 157 -8.58 38.44 -1.24
C PRO A 157 -7.86 37.86 -2.47
N GLU A 158 -6.55 38.09 -2.59
CA GLU A 158 -5.74 37.68 -3.74
C GLU A 158 -5.10 36.29 -3.54
N ASP A 159 -4.78 35.90 -2.29
CA ASP A 159 -4.30 34.55 -1.95
C ASP A 159 -5.04 33.95 -0.74
N LYS A 160 -5.93 33.02 -1.04
CA LYS A 160 -6.66 32.21 -0.04
C LYS A 160 -5.79 31.43 0.95
N ASN A 161 -4.49 31.25 0.68
CA ASN A 161 -3.53 30.65 1.61
C ASN A 161 -2.66 31.67 2.35
N HIS A 162 -2.93 32.96 2.20
CA HIS A 162 -2.28 34.03 2.94
C HIS A 162 -3.27 34.67 3.92
N LEU A 163 -2.77 35.01 5.10
CA LEU A 163 -3.55 35.70 6.13
C LEU A 163 -3.01 37.11 6.28
N LEU A 164 -3.91 38.09 6.16
CA LEU A 164 -3.66 39.49 6.47
C LEU A 164 -4.10 39.78 7.90
N ILE A 165 -3.44 40.77 8.52
CA ILE A 165 -3.89 41.29 9.82
C ILE A 165 -5.23 42.02 9.59
N ASP A 166 -6.19 41.74 10.47
CA ASP A 166 -7.44 42.50 10.52
C ASP A 166 -7.29 43.65 11.51
N GLU A 167 -7.20 44.88 11.02
CA GLU A 167 -6.95 46.07 11.85
C GLU A 167 -8.06 46.33 12.88
N GLU A 168 -9.30 45.86 12.66
CA GLU A 168 -10.39 46.02 13.62
C GLU A 168 -10.26 45.05 14.80
N THR A 169 -9.92 43.78 14.53
CA THR A 169 -9.91 42.72 15.55
C THR A 169 -8.51 42.42 16.11
N ALA A 170 -7.43 42.75 15.40
CA ALA A 170 -6.06 42.52 15.83
C ALA A 170 -5.68 43.25 17.14
N PRO A 171 -6.14 44.48 17.42
CA PRO A 171 -5.87 45.14 18.70
C PRO A 171 -6.39 44.33 19.90
N ILE A 172 -7.54 43.66 19.74
CA ILE A 172 -8.13 42.80 20.78
C ILE A 172 -7.22 41.60 21.06
N VAL A 173 -6.70 40.96 20.02
CA VAL A 173 -5.75 39.84 20.17
C VAL A 173 -4.47 40.29 20.86
N ARG A 174 -3.91 41.44 20.49
CA ARG A 174 -2.73 42.01 21.16
C ARG A 174 -3.00 42.32 22.63
N LEU A 175 -4.18 42.82 22.97
CA LEU A 175 -4.60 43.10 24.33
C LEU A 175 -4.74 41.81 25.16
N ILE A 176 -5.35 40.77 24.60
CA ILE A 176 -5.44 39.43 25.21
C ILE A 176 -4.05 38.90 25.55
N PHE A 177 -3.13 38.92 24.59
CA PHE A 177 -1.75 38.48 24.81
C PHE A 177 -1.02 39.35 25.84
N GLY A 178 -1.26 40.66 25.83
CA GLY A 178 -0.72 41.59 26.83
C GLY A 178 -1.18 41.23 28.26
N TYR A 179 -2.46 40.94 28.47
CA TYR A 179 -2.93 40.51 29.79
C TYR A 179 -2.35 39.16 30.22
N ALA A 180 -2.22 38.21 29.29
CA ALA A 180 -1.61 36.92 29.57
C ALA A 180 -0.12 37.05 29.96
N LEU A 181 0.64 37.90 29.25
CA LEU A 181 2.05 38.19 29.58
C LEU A 181 2.22 38.84 30.95
N ASN A 182 1.23 39.63 31.39
CA ASN A 182 1.20 40.22 32.74
C ASN A 182 0.72 39.24 33.83
N GLY A 183 0.56 37.96 33.52
CA GLY A 183 0.22 36.91 34.48
C GLY A 183 -1.28 36.80 34.79
N HIS A 184 -2.15 37.46 34.03
CA HIS A 184 -3.59 37.35 34.24
C HIS A 184 -4.17 36.07 33.63
N GLY A 185 -5.01 35.38 34.40
CA GLY A 185 -5.69 34.16 33.95
C GLY A 185 -6.85 34.42 32.98
N PRO A 186 -7.34 33.40 32.23
CA PRO A 186 -8.37 33.54 31.21
C PRO A 186 -9.67 34.19 31.71
N ASN A 187 -10.08 33.91 32.96
CA ASN A 187 -11.27 34.48 33.58
C ASN A 187 -11.16 36.01 33.79
N TYR A 188 -9.96 36.50 34.06
CA TYR A 188 -9.70 37.93 34.20
C TYR A 188 -9.81 38.62 32.83
N ILE A 189 -9.20 38.02 31.80
CA ILE A 189 -9.20 38.54 30.44
C ILE A 189 -10.63 38.63 29.89
N ARG A 190 -11.44 37.58 30.06
CA ARG A 190 -12.85 37.58 29.62
C ARG A 190 -13.63 38.76 30.19
N ARG A 191 -13.59 38.97 31.51
CA ARG A 191 -14.33 40.06 32.17
C ARG A 191 -13.91 41.47 31.73
N ARG A 192 -12.72 41.60 31.14
CA ARG A 192 -12.19 42.88 30.66
C ARG A 192 -12.54 43.16 29.21
N LEU A 193 -12.97 42.14 28.47
CA LEU A 193 -13.36 42.19 27.06
C LEU A 193 -14.89 42.16 26.86
N GLU A 194 -15.65 41.83 27.91
CA GLU A 194 -17.10 42.06 28.01
C GLU A 194 -17.41 43.55 28.13
#